data_AF-A0A537PX79-F1
#
_entry.id   AF-A0A537PX79-F1
#
_cell.length_a   1.000
_cell.length_b   1.000
_cell.length_c   1.000
_cell.angle_alpha   90.00
_cell.angle_beta   90.00
_cell.angle_gamma   90.00
#
_symmetry.space_group_name_H-M   'P 1'
#
loop_
_entity.id
_entity.type
_entity.pdbx_description
1 polymer ?
#
loop_
_entity_poly.entity_id
_entity_poly.type
_entity_poly.pdbx_seq_one_letter_code
_entity_poly.pdbx_strand_id
1 'polypeptide(L)'
;MPLVVLVNGGTAREAELVAGALQDNRRGVLLGTQTFGESSLESVIPLPGNGAIRLTTSRFTTPTGRQVQGKGLSPDLVVMPLKLEKLAHGGRREADLRGALKNTDPIAPDGKPPANVPTSAPVSAPAQKAPSVATGDMGSADDEQLSQATDVLRGLALVTNRPAP
;
A
#
# COMPACT_ATOMS: atom_id res chain seq x y z
N MET A 1 7.08 16.61 -13.17
CA MET A 1 8.03 15.75 -12.44
C MET A 1 7.51 14.32 -12.44
N PRO A 2 8.30 13.34 -12.92
CA PRO A 2 7.94 11.92 -12.84
C PRO A 2 8.09 11.41 -11.40
N LEU A 3 7.28 10.41 -11.04
CA LEU A 3 7.29 9.76 -9.73
C LEU A 3 7.12 8.25 -9.93
N VAL A 4 7.99 7.47 -9.28
CA VAL A 4 7.88 6.01 -9.20
C VAL A 4 7.73 5.63 -7.74
N VAL A 5 6.78 4.74 -7.45
CA VAL A 5 6.48 4.24 -6.11
C VAL A 5 6.85 2.77 -6.07
N LEU A 6 7.91 2.43 -5.33
CA LEU A 6 8.34 1.05 -5.15
C LEU A 6 7.48 0.37 -4.07
N VAL A 7 6.84 -0.74 -4.41
CA VAL A 7 5.93 -1.50 -3.54
C VAL A 7 6.27 -2.99 -3.53
N ASN A 8 5.91 -3.66 -2.44
CA ASN A 8 6.07 -5.10 -2.30
C ASN A 8 5.02 -5.72 -1.36
N GLY A 9 5.10 -7.02 -1.11
CA GLY A 9 4.20 -7.73 -0.18
C GLY A 9 4.24 -7.26 1.29
N GLY A 10 5.24 -6.45 1.68
CA GLY A 10 5.26 -5.78 2.98
C GLY A 10 4.56 -4.42 3.00
N THR A 11 4.17 -3.90 1.83
CA THR A 11 3.37 -2.67 1.73
C THR A 11 1.95 -2.97 2.19
N ALA A 12 1.52 -2.36 3.28
CA ALA A 12 0.24 -2.63 3.92
C ALA A 12 -0.39 -1.34 4.49
N ARG A 13 -1.71 -1.37 4.77
CA ARG A 13 -2.42 -0.31 5.50
C ARG A 13 -2.27 1.06 4.83
N GLU A 14 -1.86 2.09 5.56
CA GLU A 14 -1.79 3.46 5.06
C GLU A 14 -0.82 3.60 3.87
N ALA A 15 0.19 2.75 3.77
CA ALA A 15 1.09 2.72 2.62
C ALA A 15 0.35 2.30 1.33
N GLU A 16 -0.60 1.38 1.42
CA GLU A 16 -1.46 1.00 0.30
C GLU A 16 -2.44 2.12 -0.05
N LEU A 17 -2.97 2.85 0.94
CA LEU A 17 -3.83 4.00 0.68
C LEU A 17 -3.09 5.07 -0.14
N VAL A 18 -1.86 5.41 0.26
CA VAL A 18 -1.03 6.40 -0.44
C VAL A 18 -0.64 5.90 -1.83
N ALA A 19 -0.17 4.66 -1.95
CA ALA A 19 0.22 4.09 -3.23
C ALA A 19 -0.97 4.02 -4.21
N GLY A 20 -2.13 3.54 -3.74
CA GLY A 20 -3.35 3.48 -4.53
C GLY A 20 -3.83 4.85 -4.98
N ALA A 21 -3.78 5.87 -4.11
CA ALA A 21 -4.14 7.24 -4.48
C ALA A 21 -3.19 7.84 -5.53
N LEU A 22 -1.88 7.55 -5.45
CA LEU A 22 -0.92 7.98 -6.45
C LEU A 22 -1.12 7.28 -7.80
N GLN A 23 -1.44 5.99 -7.79
CA GLN A 23 -1.76 5.20 -8.98
C GLN A 23 -3.02 5.71 -9.67
N ASP A 24 -4.12 5.83 -8.91
CA ASP A 24 -5.44 6.19 -9.41
C ASP A 24 -5.48 7.60 -10.01
N ASN A 25 -4.75 8.55 -9.41
CA ASN A 25 -4.64 9.91 -9.94
C ASN A 25 -3.63 10.03 -11.10
N ARG A 26 -3.05 8.91 -11.56
CA ARG A 26 -1.96 8.86 -12.55
C ARG A 26 -0.80 9.78 -12.15
N ARG A 27 -0.55 9.89 -10.84
CA ARG A 27 0.49 10.78 -10.33
C ARG A 27 1.85 10.10 -10.26
N GLY A 28 1.87 8.82 -9.93
CA GLY A 28 3.08 8.00 -9.96
C GLY A 28 2.80 6.64 -10.59
N VAL A 29 3.87 5.98 -11.04
CA VAL A 29 3.83 4.60 -11.52
C VAL A 29 4.21 3.68 -10.35
N LEU A 30 3.36 2.70 -10.04
CA LEU A 30 3.66 1.68 -9.05
C LEU A 30 4.54 0.60 -9.68
N LEU A 31 5.66 0.30 -9.03
CA LEU A 31 6.61 -0.71 -9.48
C LEU A 31 6.91 -1.69 -8.35
N GLY A 32 7.08 -2.97 -8.67
CA GLY A 32 7.51 -3.99 -7.72
C GLY A 32 6.57 -5.19 -7.68
N THR A 33 6.17 -5.63 -6.49
CA THR A 33 5.26 -6.78 -6.33
C THR A 33 3.94 -6.38 -5.69
N GLN A 34 2.95 -7.26 -5.80
CA GLN A 34 1.63 -7.05 -5.22
C GLN A 34 1.72 -6.81 -3.70
N THR A 35 0.95 -5.85 -3.22
CA THR A 35 0.94 -5.43 -1.81
C THR A 35 0.13 -6.40 -0.92
N PHE A 36 0.19 -6.19 0.39
CA PHE A 36 -0.33 -7.11 1.39
C PHE A 36 -1.87 -7.28 1.37
N GLY A 37 -2.62 -6.19 1.15
CA GLY A 37 -4.08 -6.20 1.11
C GLY A 37 -4.77 -5.93 2.44
N GLU A 38 -4.19 -5.12 3.32
CA GLU A 38 -4.85 -4.71 4.57
C GLU A 38 -5.34 -3.27 4.45
N SER A 39 -6.65 -3.09 4.42
CA SER A 39 -7.31 -1.80 4.28
C SER A 39 -8.22 -1.42 5.45
N SER A 40 -8.22 -2.22 6.52
CA SER A 40 -8.97 -1.97 7.74
C SER A 40 -8.33 -0.88 8.59
N LEU A 41 -9.17 0.02 9.10
CA LEU A 41 -8.80 1.00 10.12
C LEU A 41 -9.35 0.53 11.47
N GLU A 42 -8.54 0.68 12.50
CA GLU A 42 -8.87 0.22 13.84
C GLU A 42 -8.88 1.37 14.82
N SER A 43 -9.83 1.32 15.75
CA SER A 43 -9.94 2.25 16.86
C SER A 43 -9.60 1.53 18.15
N VAL A 44 -8.85 2.21 19.03
CA VAL A 44 -8.59 1.74 20.39
C VAL A 44 -9.61 2.40 21.33
N ILE A 45 -10.48 1.59 21.91
CA ILE A 45 -11.53 2.02 22.83
C ILE A 45 -11.07 1.68 24.26
N PRO A 46 -10.71 2.67 25.09
CA PRO A 46 -10.28 2.41 26.46
C PRO A 46 -11.43 1.85 27.31
N LEU A 47 -11.11 0.94 28.23
CA LEU A 47 -12.04 0.36 29.20
C LEU A 47 -11.73 0.84 30.62
N PRO A 48 -12.72 0.84 31.52
CA PRO A 48 -12.47 1.05 32.94
C PRO A 48 -11.45 0.05 33.48
N GLY A 49 -10.44 0.55 34.19
CA GLY A 49 -9.34 -0.26 34.72
C GLY A 49 -8.33 -0.65 33.65
N ASN A 50 -7.39 0.24 33.31
CA ASN A 50 -6.16 0.02 32.53
C ASN A 50 -6.21 -0.90 31.28
N GLY A 51 -7.39 -1.19 30.73
CA GLY A 51 -7.60 -2.06 29.58
C GLY A 51 -8.08 -1.29 28.36
N ALA A 52 -8.05 -1.93 27.19
CA ALA A 52 -8.58 -1.37 25.96
C ALA A 52 -9.03 -2.46 24.98
N ILE A 53 -9.98 -2.12 24.12
CA ILE A 53 -10.42 -2.94 22.98
C ILE A 53 -9.87 -2.32 21.70
N ARG A 54 -9.23 -3.11 20.85
CA ARG A 54 -8.87 -2.72 19.48
C ARG A 54 -9.94 -3.30 18.55
N LEU A 55 -10.69 -2.43 17.88
CA LEU A 55 -11.82 -2.81 17.05
C LEU A 55 -11.66 -2.21 15.64
N THR A 56 -11.83 -3.04 14.62
CA THR A 56 -11.94 -2.56 13.24
C THR A 56 -13.23 -1.78 13.07
N THR A 57 -13.13 -0.49 12.74
CA THR A 57 -14.28 0.42 12.65
C THR A 57 -14.61 0.82 11.23
N SER A 58 -13.66 0.69 10.30
CA SER A 58 -13.87 1.03 8.90
C SER A 58 -12.85 0.35 7.99
N ARG A 59 -13.08 0.48 6.68
CA ARG A 59 -12.15 0.08 5.61
C ARG A 59 -12.00 1.23 4.65
N PHE A 60 -10.80 1.45 4.11
CA PHE A 60 -10.61 2.42 3.03
C PHE A 60 -10.70 1.74 1.66
N THR A 61 -11.06 2.54 0.66
CA THR A 61 -10.97 2.18 -0.75
C THR A 61 -10.08 3.19 -1.46
N THR A 62 -9.53 2.79 -2.61
CA THR A 62 -8.80 3.74 -3.46
C THR A 62 -9.74 4.81 -4.03
N PRO A 63 -9.23 5.98 -4.49
CA PRO A 63 -10.09 7.02 -5.06
C PRO A 63 -11.00 6.58 -6.20
N THR A 64 -10.61 5.56 -6.97
CA THR A 64 -11.43 4.96 -8.04
C THR A 64 -12.44 3.92 -7.54
N GLY A 65 -12.51 3.69 -6.23
CA GLY A 65 -13.41 2.72 -5.61
C GLY A 65 -12.89 1.28 -5.61
N ARG A 66 -11.62 1.03 -5.98
CA ARG A 66 -11.05 -0.33 -5.91
C ARG A 66 -10.96 -0.79 -4.47
N GLN A 67 -11.41 -2.03 -4.25
CA GLN A 67 -11.26 -2.71 -2.98
C GLN A 67 -9.84 -3.27 -2.83
N VAL A 68 -9.21 -2.99 -1.69
CA VAL A 68 -7.84 -3.41 -1.37
C VAL A 68 -7.83 -4.58 -0.38
N GLN A 69 -8.80 -4.68 0.53
CA GLN A 69 -8.89 -5.77 1.52
C GLN A 69 -8.77 -7.16 0.89
N GLY A 70 -7.86 -7.98 1.38
CA GLY A 70 -7.62 -9.35 0.95
C GLY A 70 -7.01 -9.51 -0.45
N LYS A 71 -6.97 -8.44 -1.25
CA LYS A 71 -6.43 -8.47 -2.61
C LYS A 71 -5.07 -7.77 -2.71
N GLY A 72 -4.91 -6.63 -2.06
CA GLY A 72 -3.79 -5.73 -2.29
C GLY A 72 -3.89 -4.99 -3.63
N LEU A 73 -2.96 -4.07 -3.83
CA LEU A 73 -2.73 -3.33 -5.06
C LEU A 73 -1.83 -4.12 -5.99
N SER A 74 -2.21 -4.17 -7.26
CA SER A 74 -1.35 -4.64 -8.34
C SER A 74 -0.50 -3.46 -8.86
N PRO A 75 0.83 -3.60 -8.93
CA PRO A 75 1.69 -2.57 -9.48
C PRO A 75 1.48 -2.44 -11.00
N ASP A 76 1.77 -1.26 -11.55
CA ASP A 76 1.74 -1.01 -12.99
C ASP A 76 2.86 -1.74 -13.71
N LEU A 77 4.03 -1.83 -13.06
CA LEU A 77 5.21 -2.56 -13.53
C LEU A 77 5.61 -3.62 -12.51
N VAL A 78 5.39 -4.88 -12.87
CA VAL A 78 5.74 -6.01 -12.02
C VAL A 78 7.23 -6.26 -12.11
N VAL A 79 7.93 -6.16 -10.98
CA VAL A 79 9.35 -6.48 -10.84
C VAL A 79 9.50 -7.43 -9.67
N MET A 80 9.97 -8.65 -9.94
CA MET A 80 10.22 -9.64 -8.90
C MET A 80 11.64 -9.49 -8.34
N PRO A 81 11.83 -9.71 -7.03
CA PRO A 81 13.18 -9.84 -6.48
C PRO A 81 13.85 -11.12 -7.02
N LEU A 82 15.13 -11.06 -7.43
CA LEU A 82 15.84 -12.24 -7.95
C LEU A 82 16.31 -13.19 -6.83
N LYS A 83 16.43 -12.68 -5.60
CA LYS A 83 16.80 -13.47 -4.42
C LYS A 83 15.62 -14.27 -3.87
N LEU A 84 15.78 -15.59 -3.78
CA LEU A 84 14.75 -16.53 -3.29
C LEU A 84 14.29 -16.22 -1.85
N GLU A 85 15.19 -15.73 -0.99
CA GLU A 85 14.90 -15.33 0.39
C GLU A 85 13.86 -14.20 0.49
N LYS A 86 13.88 -13.27 -0.48
CA LYS A 86 12.93 -12.16 -0.58
C LYS A 86 11.58 -12.64 -1.09
N LEU A 87 11.57 -13.63 -1.98
CA LEU A 87 10.34 -14.26 -2.47
C LEU A 87 9.59 -14.96 -1.33
N ALA A 88 10.31 -15.59 -0.40
CA ALA A 88 9.73 -16.26 0.77
C ALA A 88 9.01 -15.30 1.73
N HIS A 89 9.48 -14.05 1.86
CA HIS A 89 8.83 -13.03 2.70
C HIS A 89 7.60 -12.38 2.04
N GLY A 90 7.47 -12.45 0.71
CA GLY A 90 6.34 -11.90 -0.05
C GLY A 90 5.12 -12.82 -0.20
N GLY A 91 5.16 -14.01 0.42
CA GLY A 91 4.14 -15.04 0.20
C GLY A 91 2.90 -14.93 1.08
N ARG A 92 2.95 -14.22 2.21
CA ARG A 92 1.81 -14.07 3.13
C ARG A 92 1.04 -12.80 2.84
N ARG A 93 -0.27 -12.91 2.66
CA ARG A 93 -1.19 -11.80 2.40
C ARG A 93 -2.27 -11.72 3.48
N GLU A 94 -3.01 -10.63 3.49
CA GLU A 94 -4.14 -10.46 4.41
C GLU A 94 -5.13 -11.63 4.27
N ALA A 95 -5.44 -12.06 3.05
CA ALA A 95 -6.35 -13.16 2.78
C ALA A 95 -5.87 -14.53 3.32
N ASP A 96 -4.57 -14.70 3.55
CA ASP A 96 -3.98 -15.93 4.07
C ASP A 96 -3.99 -15.98 5.61
N LEU A 97 -4.34 -14.85 6.26
CA LEU A 97 -4.38 -14.77 7.72
C LEU A 97 -5.60 -15.52 8.28
N ARG A 98 -5.39 -16.14 9.44
CA ARG A 98 -6.51 -16.71 10.20
C ARG A 98 -7.43 -15.58 10.64
N GLY A 99 -8.71 -15.66 10.25
CA GLY A 99 -9.68 -14.60 10.55
C GLY A 99 -9.62 -13.41 9.59
N ALA A 100 -9.01 -13.58 8.41
CA ALA A 100 -8.99 -12.58 7.35
C ALA A 100 -10.40 -12.02 7.07
N LEU A 101 -10.45 -10.71 6.87
CA LEU A 101 -11.69 -10.00 6.65
C LEU A 101 -12.13 -10.19 5.20
N LYS A 102 -13.31 -10.78 5.00
CA LYS A 102 -13.87 -10.93 3.65
C LYS A 102 -14.38 -9.59 3.12
N ASN A 103 -14.16 -9.37 1.83
CA ASN A 103 -14.75 -8.25 1.09
C ASN A 103 -16.20 -8.58 0.75
N THR A 104 -17.11 -8.26 1.67
CA THR A 104 -18.57 -8.46 1.49
C THR A 104 -19.31 -7.17 1.18
N ASP A 105 -18.61 -6.03 1.20
CA ASP A 105 -19.25 -4.73 1.06
C ASP A 105 -19.48 -4.44 -0.43
N PRO A 106 -20.72 -4.10 -0.85
CA PRO A 106 -21.00 -3.75 -2.24
C PRO A 106 -20.23 -2.50 -2.65
N ILE A 107 -19.58 -2.55 -3.81
CA ILE A 107 -18.92 -1.41 -4.44
C ILE A 107 -19.99 -0.35 -4.71
N ALA A 108 -19.81 0.86 -4.17
CA ALA A 108 -20.71 1.97 -4.49
C ALA A 108 -20.68 2.21 -6.01
N PRO A 109 -21.82 2.22 -6.72
CA PRO A 109 -21.88 2.19 -8.18
C PRO A 109 -21.27 3.41 -8.89
N ASP A 110 -20.90 4.47 -8.17
CA ASP A 110 -20.53 5.76 -8.77
C ASP A 110 -19.05 6.17 -8.59
N GLY A 111 -18.16 5.29 -8.12
CA GLY A 111 -16.75 5.65 -7.85
C GLY A 111 -16.59 6.79 -6.84
N LYS A 112 -17.67 7.13 -6.12
CA LYS A 112 -17.69 8.15 -5.08
C LYS A 112 -17.16 7.50 -3.81
N PRO A 113 -16.10 8.06 -3.16
CA PRO A 113 -15.66 7.54 -1.88
C PRO A 113 -16.85 7.53 -0.91
N PRO A 114 -17.04 6.47 -0.11
CA PRO A 114 -18.12 6.43 0.86
C PRO A 114 -18.05 7.68 1.74
N ALA A 115 -19.19 8.33 1.96
CA ALA A 115 -19.33 9.65 2.60
C ALA A 115 -18.79 9.74 4.05
N ASN A 116 -18.24 8.64 4.58
CA ASN A 116 -17.67 8.53 5.92
C ASN A 116 -16.15 8.39 5.90
N VAL A 117 -15.43 9.13 5.04
CA VAL A 117 -14.00 9.35 5.27
C VAL A 117 -13.92 10.18 6.57
N PRO A 118 -13.45 9.64 7.70
CA PRO A 118 -13.30 10.46 8.89
C PRO A 118 -12.26 11.52 8.53
N THR A 119 -12.64 12.79 8.59
CA THR A 119 -11.66 13.87 8.63
C THR A 119 -10.73 13.53 9.79
N SER A 120 -9.46 13.30 9.48
CA SER A 120 -8.46 12.80 10.42
C SER A 120 -8.47 13.64 11.70
N ALA A 121 -9.05 13.08 12.77
CA ALA A 121 -8.71 13.52 14.11
C ALA A 121 -7.21 13.27 14.30
N PRO A 122 -6.47 14.15 15.00
CA PRO A 122 -5.05 13.94 15.23
C PRO A 122 -4.87 12.67 16.06
N VAL A 123 -4.46 11.59 15.39
CA VAL A 123 -4.12 10.30 16.01
C VAL A 123 -2.82 10.48 16.79
N SER A 124 -2.97 10.91 18.04
CA SER A 124 -1.92 10.89 19.06
C SER A 124 -1.85 9.48 19.65
N ALA A 125 -1.62 8.47 18.80
CA ALA A 125 -1.28 7.13 19.26
C ALA A 125 0.24 7.04 19.38
N PRO A 126 0.82 6.47 20.45
CA PRO A 126 2.24 6.22 20.52
C PRO A 126 2.64 5.38 19.30
N ALA A 127 3.68 5.79 18.58
CA ALA A 127 4.24 5.05 17.47
C ALA A 127 4.67 3.66 17.97
N GLN A 128 3.78 2.67 17.82
CA GLN A 128 4.18 1.28 17.94
C GLN A 128 5.18 1.04 16.82
N LYS A 129 6.36 0.54 17.17
CA LYS A 129 7.44 0.22 16.24
C LYS A 129 6.85 -0.66 15.14
N ALA A 130 6.59 -0.06 13.97
CA ALA A 130 6.05 -0.80 12.84
C ALA A 130 7.01 -1.96 12.56
N PRO A 131 6.52 -3.19 12.37
CA PRO A 131 7.38 -4.26 11.91
C PRO A 131 8.11 -3.77 10.65
N SER A 132 9.44 -3.76 10.71
CA SER A 132 10.25 -3.30 9.58
C SER A 132 10.16 -4.34 8.48
N VAL A 133 9.46 -3.99 7.41
CA VAL A 133 9.45 -4.77 6.15
C VAL A 133 10.69 -4.49 5.29
N ALA A 134 11.60 -3.65 5.77
CA ALA A 134 12.89 -3.42 5.13
C ALA A 134 13.73 -4.70 5.20
N THR A 135 13.98 -5.30 4.04
CA THR A 135 15.02 -6.32 3.89
C THR A 135 16.38 -5.66 4.10
N GLY A 136 17.39 -6.43 4.53
CA GLY A 136 18.71 -5.87 4.86
C GLY A 136 19.42 -5.14 3.71
N ASP A 137 18.97 -5.36 2.48
CA ASP A 137 19.47 -4.69 1.27
C ASP A 137 18.51 -3.64 0.70
N MET A 138 17.35 -3.39 1.32
CA MET A 138 16.41 -2.37 0.82
C MET A 138 17.06 -0.99 0.86
N GLY A 139 17.12 -0.31 -0.28
CA GLY A 139 17.81 0.98 -0.38
C GLY A 139 19.33 0.88 -0.63
N SER A 140 19.90 -0.33 -0.66
CA SER A 140 21.31 -0.52 -0.99
C SER A 140 21.53 -0.49 -2.52
N ALA A 141 22.80 -0.37 -2.93
CA ALA A 141 23.16 -0.46 -4.34
C ALA A 141 22.87 -1.85 -4.95
N ASP A 142 22.72 -2.88 -4.10
CA ASP A 142 22.41 -4.26 -4.50
C ASP A 142 20.89 -4.52 -4.58
N ASP A 143 20.06 -3.50 -4.36
CA ASP A 143 18.61 -3.59 -4.51
C ASP A 143 18.21 -3.49 -5.99
N GLU A 144 18.01 -4.65 -6.59
CA GLU A 144 17.64 -4.80 -8.00
C GLU A 144 16.28 -4.15 -8.33
N GLN A 145 15.34 -4.14 -7.39
CA GLN A 145 14.04 -3.51 -7.65
C GLN A 145 14.19 -1.98 -7.62
N LEU A 146 15.07 -1.46 -6.76
CA LEU A 146 15.38 -0.03 -6.70
C LEU A 146 16.19 0.45 -7.93
N SER A 147 17.15 -0.34 -8.40
CA SER A 147 17.90 0.00 -9.62
C SER A 147 16.96 0.10 -10.82
N GLN A 148 16.07 -0.88 -11.00
CA GLN A 148 15.03 -0.84 -12.02
C GLN A 148 14.06 0.33 -11.84
N ALA A 149 13.66 0.65 -10.61
CA ALA A 149 12.81 1.82 -10.33
C ALA A 149 13.48 3.12 -10.77
N THR A 150 14.79 3.24 -10.54
CA THR A 150 15.59 4.40 -10.91
C THR A 150 15.71 4.53 -12.43
N ASP A 151 15.90 3.41 -13.13
CA ASP A 151 15.97 3.38 -14.60
C ASP A 151 14.63 3.80 -15.23
N VAL A 152 13.51 3.28 -14.70
CA VAL A 152 12.16 3.70 -15.12
C VAL A 152 11.95 5.19 -14.85
N LEU A 153 12.34 5.69 -13.69
CA LEU A 153 12.21 7.10 -13.34
C LEU A 153 13.00 8.00 -14.30
N ARG A 154 14.25 7.62 -14.62
CA ARG A 154 15.09 8.32 -15.61
C ARG A 154 14.45 8.29 -16.99
N GLY A 155 13.95 7.13 -17.43
CA GLY A 155 13.24 7.00 -18.71
C GLY A 155 12.02 7.91 -18.80
N LEU A 156 11.18 7.93 -17.76
CA LEU A 156 10.02 8.82 -17.66
C LEU A 156 10.41 10.30 -17.68
N ALA A 157 11.51 10.67 -17.01
CA ALA A 157 12.02 12.04 -17.01
C ALA A 157 12.45 12.49 -18.41
N LEU A 158 13.12 11.62 -19.16
CA LEU A 158 13.54 11.91 -20.53
C LEU A 158 12.34 12.08 -21.48
N VAL A 159 11.32 11.23 -21.36
CA VAL A 159 10.10 11.33 -22.18
C VAL A 159 9.31 12.59 -21.86
N THR A 160 9.18 12.95 -20.58
CA THR A 160 8.39 14.12 -20.16
C THR A 160 9.10 15.45 -20.45
N ASN A 161 10.43 15.48 -20.55
CA ASN A 161 11.21 16.67 -20.92
C ASN A 161 11.44 16.82 -22.44
N ARG A 162 10.89 15.95 -23.29
CA ARG A 162 11.00 16.10 -24.74
C ARG A 162 10.04 17.21 -25.22
N PRO A 163 10.51 18.22 -25.98
CA PRO A 163 9.60 19.18 -26.60
C PRO A 163 8.67 18.43 -27.58
N ALA A 164 7.38 18.78 -27.56
CA ALA A 164 6.40 18.22 -28.48
C ALA A 164 6.82 18.47 -29.94
N PRO A 165 6.54 17.54 -30.87
CA PRO A 165 6.88 17.70 -32.29
C PRO A 165 6.12 18.85 -32.95
#